data_AF-A0A3A9JWM7-F1
#
_entry.id   AF-A0A3A9JWM7-F1
#
_cell.length_a   1.000
_cell.length_b   1.000
_cell.length_c   1.000
_cell.angle_alpha   90.00
_cell.angle_beta   90.00
_cell.angle_gamma   90.00
#
_symmetry.space_group_name_H-M   'P 1'
#
loop_
_entity.id
_entity.type
_entity.pdbx_description
1 polymer ?
#
loop_
_entity_poly.entity_id
_entity_poly.type
_entity_poly.pdbx_seq_one_letter_code
_entity_poly.pdbx_strand_id
1 'polypeptide(L)'
;MVQLWGKDVERKFFEESLKIATPEQLFYVTENNEYVAYWPKGYKGKKSTLQSRNSFIGTFTEKWISDLMNKIVIEKGLFATTGVVCPEIELTESSPADVAITVEKGKNQKAEGILLIIEVKMSIVWNWKYINDAKEGPKLVCIGDFRTHQGNPGLLRSDSMLKAIGKSINIRVSSDKASKIPIIVITNTPITNSYYEKVDNIKKAGVIQGFFSVNPKPMDGLDNSLKQTEGKGYYKFDSFNEIRGYINSILQSEINFFSGMKNKEEIGRIIEIANKEDSYEKKGEAFLKLIKR
;
A
#
# COMPACT_ATOMS: atom_id res chain seq x y z
N MET A 1 -7.19 -1.13 -22.40
CA MET A 1 -7.19 -0.17 -21.28
C MET A 1 -6.85 -0.93 -19.99
N VAL A 2 -5.91 -0.47 -19.17
CA VAL A 2 -5.57 -1.15 -17.90
C VAL A 2 -6.63 -0.79 -16.86
N GLN A 3 -7.38 -1.78 -16.37
CA GLN A 3 -8.40 -1.60 -15.34
C GLN A 3 -7.75 -1.45 -13.97
N LEU A 4 -8.17 -0.43 -13.20
CA LEU A 4 -7.80 -0.26 -11.80
C LEU A 4 -8.68 -1.12 -10.88
N TRP A 5 -8.47 -1.08 -9.56
CA TRP A 5 -9.25 -1.91 -8.63
C TRP A 5 -10.75 -1.55 -8.73
N GLY A 6 -11.59 -2.57 -8.69
CA GLY A 6 -13.04 -2.46 -8.89
C GLY A 6 -13.76 -3.76 -8.58
N LYS A 7 -15.09 -3.75 -8.66
CA LYS A 7 -15.93 -4.93 -8.40
C LYS A 7 -15.56 -6.12 -9.28
N ASP A 8 -15.17 -5.92 -10.54
CA ASP A 8 -14.78 -7.02 -11.42
C ASP A 8 -13.46 -7.68 -11.00
N VAL A 9 -12.49 -6.89 -10.54
CA VAL A 9 -11.22 -7.41 -10.00
C VAL A 9 -11.46 -8.19 -8.72
N GLU A 10 -12.33 -7.69 -7.84
CA GLU A 10 -12.68 -8.37 -6.59
C GLU A 10 -13.52 -9.64 -6.84
N ARG A 11 -14.41 -9.62 -7.83
CA ARG A 11 -15.13 -10.82 -8.30
C ARG A 11 -14.14 -11.88 -8.80
N LYS A 12 -13.17 -11.47 -9.63
CA LYS A 12 -12.12 -12.36 -10.12
C LYS A 12 -11.31 -12.98 -8.97
N PHE A 13 -11.00 -12.22 -7.93
CA PHE A 13 -10.38 -12.77 -6.71
C PHE A 13 -11.20 -13.93 -6.13
N PHE A 14 -12.50 -13.75 -5.93
CA PHE A 14 -13.35 -14.80 -5.37
C PHE A 14 -13.45 -16.00 -6.30
N GLU A 15 -13.64 -15.78 -7.60
CA GLU A 15 -13.72 -16.85 -8.61
C GLU A 15 -12.43 -17.68 -8.70
N GLU A 16 -11.26 -17.04 -8.63
CA GLU A 16 -9.98 -17.75 -8.62
C GLU A 16 -9.74 -18.48 -7.29
N SER A 17 -10.11 -17.86 -6.17
CA SER A 17 -9.93 -18.46 -4.84
C SER A 17 -10.85 -19.65 -4.62
N LEU A 18 -12.10 -19.60 -5.09
CA LEU A 18 -13.07 -20.69 -4.98
C LEU A 18 -12.67 -21.95 -5.77
N LYS A 19 -11.69 -21.87 -6.68
CA LYS A 19 -11.13 -23.05 -7.37
C LYS A 19 -10.21 -23.88 -6.47
N ILE A 20 -9.69 -23.28 -5.41
CA ILE A 20 -8.67 -23.89 -4.53
C ILE A 20 -9.04 -23.85 -3.05
N ALA A 21 -10.15 -23.20 -2.68
CA ALA A 21 -10.62 -23.02 -1.32
C ALA A 21 -12.13 -23.24 -1.24
N THR A 22 -12.61 -23.70 -0.08
CA THR A 22 -14.06 -23.86 0.14
C THR A 22 -14.72 -22.51 0.39
N PRO A 23 -16.04 -22.36 0.15
CA PRO A 23 -16.77 -21.15 0.47
C PRO A 23 -16.60 -20.69 1.92
N GLU A 24 -16.55 -21.60 2.88
CA GLU A 24 -16.36 -21.31 4.32
C GLU A 24 -14.99 -20.71 4.63
N GLN A 25 -13.99 -20.90 3.75
CA GLN A 25 -12.68 -20.25 3.88
C GLN A 25 -12.67 -18.82 3.33
N LEU A 26 -13.69 -18.42 2.55
CA LEU A 26 -13.75 -17.12 1.86
C LEU A 26 -14.94 -16.25 2.31
N PHE A 27 -15.97 -16.85 2.88
CA PHE A 27 -17.20 -16.19 3.29
C PHE A 27 -17.56 -16.55 4.74
N TYR A 28 -18.15 -15.59 5.44
CA TYR A 28 -18.86 -15.88 6.69
C TYR A 28 -20.17 -16.60 6.38
N VAL A 29 -20.56 -17.51 7.26
CA VAL A 29 -21.84 -18.23 7.16
C VAL A 29 -22.79 -17.66 8.22
N THR A 30 -23.90 -17.06 7.79
CA THR A 30 -24.94 -16.56 8.70
C THR A 30 -25.72 -17.70 9.35
N GLU A 31 -26.52 -17.40 10.38
CA GLU A 31 -27.43 -18.39 11.01
C GLU A 31 -28.44 -18.98 10.02
N ASN A 32 -28.74 -18.26 8.93
CA ASN A 32 -29.62 -18.70 7.85
C ASN A 32 -28.86 -19.41 6.71
N ASN A 33 -27.62 -19.86 6.95
CA ASN A 33 -26.74 -20.49 5.96
C ASN A 33 -26.44 -19.62 4.73
N GLU A 34 -26.41 -18.30 4.88
CA GLU A 34 -25.98 -17.41 3.80
C GLU A 34 -24.48 -17.16 3.86
N TYR A 35 -23.82 -17.21 2.69
CA TYR A 35 -22.41 -16.92 2.56
C TYR A 35 -22.19 -15.45 2.21
N VAL A 36 -21.54 -14.68 3.10
CA VAL A 36 -21.30 -13.25 2.93
C VAL A 36 -19.85 -12.86 3.20
N ALA A 37 -19.29 -11.94 2.41
CA ALA A 37 -17.91 -11.50 2.58
C ALA A 37 -17.74 -10.67 3.86
N TYR A 38 -18.77 -9.94 4.27
CA TYR A 38 -18.80 -9.25 5.55
C TYR A 38 -20.16 -9.40 6.21
N TRP A 39 -20.15 -9.41 7.55
CA TRP A 39 -21.38 -9.30 8.32
C TRP A 39 -22.16 -8.04 7.91
N PRO A 40 -23.42 -8.16 7.49
CA PRO A 40 -24.25 -7.00 7.16
C PRO A 40 -24.35 -6.05 8.35
N LYS A 41 -24.43 -4.74 8.07
CA LYS A 41 -24.60 -3.72 9.12
C LYS A 41 -25.87 -4.01 9.91
N GLY A 42 -25.77 -4.02 11.24
CA GLY A 42 -26.88 -4.34 12.12
C GLY A 42 -27.16 -5.85 12.33
N TYR A 43 -26.39 -6.76 11.72
CA TYR A 43 -26.46 -8.20 12.03
C TYR A 43 -26.26 -8.47 13.52
N LYS A 44 -27.25 -9.11 14.15
CA LYS A 44 -27.35 -9.40 15.60
C LYS A 44 -27.00 -10.84 15.99
N GLY A 45 -26.96 -11.76 15.03
CA GLY A 45 -26.66 -13.17 15.28
C GLY A 45 -25.22 -13.41 15.72
N LYS A 46 -24.91 -14.67 16.06
CA LYS A 46 -23.55 -15.08 16.44
C LYS A 46 -22.59 -14.87 15.26
N LYS A 47 -21.41 -14.31 15.56
CA LYS A 47 -20.38 -14.02 14.57
C LYS A 47 -19.19 -14.96 14.76
N SER A 48 -18.60 -15.37 13.65
CA SER A 48 -17.34 -16.10 13.58
C SER A 48 -16.22 -15.20 13.04
N THR A 49 -14.99 -15.68 13.17
CA THR A 49 -13.79 -15.04 12.61
C THR A 49 -13.33 -15.82 11.38
N LEU A 50 -13.01 -15.09 10.31
CA LEU A 50 -12.56 -15.68 9.05
C LEU A 50 -11.10 -15.27 8.78
N GLN A 51 -10.15 -16.12 9.17
CA GLN A 51 -8.72 -15.81 9.06
C GLN A 51 -8.13 -16.20 7.70
N SER A 52 -8.55 -17.32 7.12
CA SER A 52 -8.03 -17.87 5.85
C SER A 52 -8.07 -16.88 4.69
N ARG A 53 -9.19 -16.15 4.55
CA ARG A 53 -9.35 -15.14 3.48
C ARG A 53 -8.27 -14.08 3.47
N ASN A 54 -7.78 -13.66 4.64
CA ASN A 54 -6.80 -12.57 4.71
C ASN A 54 -5.49 -12.94 4.00
N SER A 55 -5.09 -14.21 4.04
CA SER A 55 -3.93 -14.70 3.30
C SER A 55 -4.19 -14.71 1.80
N PHE A 56 -5.33 -15.25 1.35
CA PHE A 56 -5.69 -15.29 -0.08
C PHE A 56 -5.75 -13.89 -0.70
N ILE A 57 -6.44 -12.93 -0.06
CA ILE A 57 -6.54 -11.58 -0.60
C ILE A 57 -5.20 -10.83 -0.57
N GLY A 58 -4.37 -11.08 0.45
CA GLY A 58 -3.01 -10.54 0.54
C GLY A 58 -2.19 -10.94 -0.69
N THR A 59 -2.02 -12.24 -0.92
CA THR A 59 -1.28 -12.76 -2.08
C THR A 59 -1.86 -12.30 -3.41
N PHE A 60 -3.19 -12.27 -3.55
CA PHE A 60 -3.83 -11.79 -4.78
C PHE A 60 -3.54 -10.31 -5.05
N THR A 61 -3.66 -9.45 -4.02
CA THR A 61 -3.44 -8.01 -4.17
C THR A 61 -1.97 -7.66 -4.41
N GLU A 62 -1.03 -8.35 -3.76
CA GLU A 62 0.41 -8.20 -4.01
C GLU A 62 0.75 -8.53 -5.46
N LYS A 63 0.25 -9.67 -5.96
CA LYS A 63 0.42 -10.05 -7.36
C LYS A 63 -0.21 -9.02 -8.30
N TRP A 64 -1.44 -8.59 -8.02
CA TRP A 64 -2.15 -7.61 -8.84
C TRP A 64 -1.41 -6.27 -8.92
N ILE A 65 -0.86 -5.79 -7.81
CA ILE A 65 -0.04 -4.58 -7.76
C ILE A 65 1.27 -4.77 -8.52
N SER A 66 1.95 -5.89 -8.34
CA SER A 66 3.14 -6.20 -9.12
C SER A 66 2.87 -6.20 -10.63
N ASP A 67 1.78 -6.83 -11.07
CA ASP A 67 1.36 -6.83 -12.47
C ASP A 67 1.02 -5.42 -12.99
N LEU A 68 0.37 -4.59 -12.16
CA LEU A 68 0.07 -3.19 -12.48
C LEU A 68 1.35 -2.36 -12.63
N MET A 69 2.30 -2.51 -11.70
CA MET A 69 3.56 -1.77 -11.68
C MET A 69 4.49 -2.20 -12.81
N ASN A 70 4.53 -3.49 -13.14
CA ASN A 70 5.29 -3.97 -14.29
C ASN A 70 4.83 -3.29 -15.59
N LYS A 71 3.52 -3.07 -15.78
CA LYS A 71 3.02 -2.31 -16.95
C LYS A 71 3.47 -0.85 -16.98
N ILE A 72 3.90 -0.28 -15.85
CA ILE A 72 4.43 1.08 -15.76
C ILE A 72 5.93 1.12 -16.07
N VAL A 73 6.69 0.13 -15.60
CA VAL A 73 8.16 0.21 -15.57
C VAL A 73 8.89 -0.69 -16.57
N ILE A 74 8.22 -1.65 -17.20
CA ILE A 74 8.87 -2.62 -18.08
C ILE A 74 9.57 -1.96 -19.28
N GLU A 75 9.01 -0.88 -19.83
CA GLU A 75 9.61 -0.11 -20.93
C GLU A 75 10.92 0.58 -20.54
N LYS A 76 11.18 0.73 -19.24
CA LYS A 76 12.42 1.28 -18.68
C LYS A 76 13.45 0.20 -18.34
N GLY A 77 13.18 -1.06 -18.67
CA GLY A 77 14.04 -2.20 -18.31
C GLY A 77 14.04 -2.54 -16.82
N LEU A 78 13.05 -2.07 -16.07
CA LEU A 78 12.89 -2.31 -14.63
C LEU A 78 11.84 -3.40 -14.36
N PHE A 79 11.83 -3.91 -13.14
CA PHE A 79 10.93 -4.98 -12.72
C PHE A 79 10.15 -4.60 -11.47
N ALA A 80 8.86 -4.92 -11.42
CA ALA A 80 8.12 -4.97 -10.16
C ALA A 80 8.09 -6.42 -9.67
N THR A 81 8.63 -6.66 -8.48
CA THR A 81 8.79 -8.00 -7.90
C THR A 81 8.09 -8.10 -6.55
N THR A 82 7.33 -9.17 -6.33
CA THR A 82 6.67 -9.46 -5.04
C THR A 82 7.64 -10.12 -4.05
N GLY A 83 7.49 -9.83 -2.76
CA GLY A 83 8.22 -10.55 -1.70
C GLY A 83 9.73 -10.32 -1.77
N VAL A 84 10.15 -9.07 -1.94
CA VAL A 84 11.57 -8.71 -2.08
C VAL A 84 12.27 -8.72 -0.72
N VAL A 85 13.42 -9.38 -0.67
CA VAL A 85 14.29 -9.56 0.49
C VAL A 85 15.57 -8.77 0.25
N CYS A 86 15.90 -7.91 1.21
CA CYS A 86 17.12 -7.09 1.23
C CYS A 86 17.54 -6.86 2.68
N PRO A 87 18.40 -7.74 3.25
CA PRO A 87 18.82 -7.66 4.64
C PRO A 87 19.54 -6.35 4.99
N GLU A 88 20.16 -5.67 4.00
CA GLU A 88 20.83 -4.38 4.19
C GLU A 88 19.92 -3.25 4.70
N ILE A 89 18.61 -3.42 4.56
CA ILE A 89 17.58 -2.46 4.99
C ILE A 89 16.47 -3.14 5.81
N GLU A 90 16.79 -4.27 6.45
CA GLU A 90 15.88 -5.07 7.30
C GLU A 90 14.63 -5.63 6.60
N LEU A 91 14.68 -5.80 5.27
CA LEU A 91 13.72 -6.62 4.55
C LEU A 91 14.18 -8.08 4.60
N THR A 92 13.70 -8.84 5.57
CA THR A 92 14.08 -10.25 5.80
C THR A 92 13.11 -11.20 5.10
N GLU A 93 13.40 -12.50 5.07
CA GLU A 93 12.44 -13.51 4.58
C GLU A 93 11.15 -13.57 5.41
N SER A 94 11.23 -13.23 6.70
CA SER A 94 10.07 -13.19 7.61
C SER A 94 9.25 -11.90 7.49
N SER A 95 9.82 -10.84 6.90
CA SER A 95 9.16 -9.57 6.66
C SER A 95 9.68 -8.92 5.37
N PRO A 96 9.44 -9.54 4.20
CA PRO A 96 9.88 -9.00 2.92
C PRO A 96 9.05 -7.78 2.54
N ALA A 97 9.50 -7.01 1.54
CA ALA A 97 8.63 -6.01 0.92
C ALA A 97 7.52 -6.71 0.13
N ASP A 98 6.30 -6.21 0.24
CA ASP A 98 5.14 -6.76 -0.46
C ASP A 98 5.38 -6.71 -1.97
N VAL A 99 5.77 -5.53 -2.49
CA VAL A 99 6.28 -5.33 -3.85
C VAL A 99 7.45 -4.32 -3.81
N ALA A 100 8.43 -4.48 -4.69
CA ALA A 100 9.43 -3.45 -4.95
C ALA A 100 9.70 -3.29 -6.45
N ILE A 101 10.09 -2.09 -6.86
CA ILE A 101 10.61 -1.81 -8.21
C ILE A 101 12.13 -1.93 -8.16
N THR A 102 12.68 -2.78 -9.00
CA THR A 102 14.09 -3.19 -8.97
C THR A 102 14.73 -3.08 -10.34
N VAL A 103 16.05 -2.88 -10.35
CA VAL A 103 16.88 -2.86 -11.57
C VAL A 103 17.02 -4.27 -12.15
N GLU A 104 17.17 -5.27 -11.28
CA GLU A 104 17.30 -6.68 -11.66
C GLU A 104 16.06 -7.48 -11.25
N LYS A 105 15.75 -8.52 -12.02
CA LYS A 105 14.67 -9.45 -11.70
C LYS A 105 15.10 -10.39 -10.58
N GLY A 106 14.27 -10.57 -9.56
CA GLY A 106 14.50 -11.55 -8.51
C GLY A 106 14.05 -11.07 -7.14
N LYS A 107 13.85 -12.00 -6.20
CA LYS A 107 13.41 -11.68 -4.84
C LYS A 107 14.54 -11.11 -3.98
N ASN A 108 15.74 -11.68 -4.09
CA ASN A 108 16.89 -11.25 -3.31
C ASN A 108 17.55 -10.07 -4.01
N GLN A 109 17.63 -8.94 -3.31
CA GLN A 109 18.13 -7.68 -3.84
C GLN A 109 19.16 -7.07 -2.89
N LYS A 110 20.04 -6.25 -3.46
CA LYS A 110 20.83 -5.26 -2.69
C LYS A 110 20.06 -3.95 -2.66
N ALA A 111 20.32 -3.11 -1.65
CA ALA A 111 19.62 -1.83 -1.50
C ALA A 111 19.80 -0.93 -2.73
N GLU A 112 20.99 -0.93 -3.33
CA GLU A 112 21.31 -0.18 -4.57
C GLU A 112 20.45 -0.59 -5.78
N GLY A 113 19.96 -1.82 -5.80
CA GLY A 113 19.11 -2.35 -6.86
C GLY A 113 17.61 -2.05 -6.67
N ILE A 114 17.21 -1.49 -5.54
CA ILE A 114 15.81 -1.18 -5.21
C ILE A 114 15.53 0.31 -5.43
N LEU A 115 14.57 0.62 -6.30
CA LEU A 115 14.22 1.98 -6.68
C LEU A 115 12.93 2.49 -6.04
N LEU A 116 12.06 1.60 -5.57
CA LEU A 116 10.82 1.92 -4.86
C LEU A 116 10.36 0.72 -4.05
N ILE A 117 9.99 0.94 -2.79
CA ILE A 117 9.32 -0.06 -1.95
C ILE A 117 7.83 0.26 -1.91
N ILE A 118 7.01 -0.77 -2.07
CA ILE A 118 5.55 -0.66 -2.10
C ILE A 118 4.98 -1.60 -1.05
N GLU A 119 4.38 -1.04 -0.01
CA GLU A 119 3.59 -1.79 0.96
C GLU A 119 2.13 -1.87 0.48
N VAL A 120 1.56 -3.07 0.46
CA VAL A 120 0.18 -3.30 0.00
C VAL A 120 -0.75 -3.44 1.23
N LYS A 121 -1.73 -2.55 1.30
CA LYS A 121 -2.80 -2.52 2.32
C LYS A 121 -4.17 -2.47 1.65
N MET A 122 -4.38 -3.42 0.75
CA MET A 122 -5.63 -3.66 0.04
C MET A 122 -6.42 -4.78 0.70
N SER A 123 -7.74 -4.78 0.54
CA SER A 123 -8.61 -5.87 0.98
C SER A 123 -9.86 -5.98 0.11
N ILE A 124 -10.76 -6.90 0.44
CA ILE A 124 -12.15 -6.86 -0.06
C ILE A 124 -12.78 -5.54 0.41
N VAL A 125 -13.46 -4.83 -0.49
CA VAL A 125 -14.10 -3.53 -0.20
C VAL A 125 -15.61 -3.66 -0.19
N TRP A 126 -16.17 -4.51 -1.07
CA TRP A 126 -17.60 -4.69 -1.20
C TRP A 126 -18.08 -5.90 -0.41
N ASN A 127 -19.35 -5.89 -0.02
CA ASN A 127 -19.98 -7.06 0.56
C ASN A 127 -20.49 -7.96 -0.57
N TRP A 128 -19.91 -9.14 -0.70
CA TRP A 128 -20.30 -10.14 -1.68
C TRP A 128 -21.09 -11.25 -1.02
N LYS A 129 -22.21 -11.63 -1.63
CA LYS A 129 -22.97 -12.84 -1.30
C LYS A 129 -22.60 -13.94 -2.29
N TYR A 130 -22.22 -15.08 -1.76
CA TYR A 130 -22.04 -16.30 -2.56
C TYR A 130 -23.33 -17.13 -2.52
N ILE A 131 -23.83 -17.50 -3.69
CA ILE A 131 -25.03 -18.30 -3.87
C ILE A 131 -24.61 -19.56 -4.62
N ASN A 132 -24.74 -20.71 -3.96
CA ASN A 132 -24.50 -21.99 -4.60
C ASN A 132 -25.84 -22.57 -5.06
N ASP A 133 -26.22 -22.30 -6.31
CA ASP A 133 -27.46 -22.80 -6.88
C ASP A 133 -27.19 -24.09 -7.67
N ALA A 134 -27.93 -25.16 -7.38
CA ALA A 134 -27.74 -26.47 -8.00
C ALA A 134 -28.11 -26.49 -9.50
N LYS A 135 -28.94 -25.56 -9.98
CA LYS A 135 -29.41 -25.47 -11.37
C LYS A 135 -28.63 -24.45 -12.19
N GLU A 136 -28.30 -23.30 -11.59
CA GLU A 136 -27.67 -22.18 -12.29
C GLU A 136 -26.16 -22.03 -12.02
N GLY A 137 -25.61 -22.87 -11.14
CA GLY A 137 -24.22 -22.84 -10.73
C GLY A 137 -23.91 -21.76 -9.69
N PRO A 138 -22.64 -21.69 -9.23
CA PRO A 138 -22.21 -20.72 -8.24
C PRO A 138 -22.27 -19.29 -8.78
N LYS A 139 -22.83 -18.36 -7.97
CA LYS A 139 -22.98 -16.95 -8.32
C LYS A 139 -22.46 -16.05 -7.20
N LEU A 140 -21.84 -14.93 -7.60
CA LEU A 140 -21.39 -13.87 -6.71
C LEU A 140 -22.20 -12.60 -6.95
N VAL A 141 -22.91 -12.16 -5.91
CA VAL A 141 -23.75 -10.97 -5.95
C VAL A 141 -23.19 -9.91 -5.00
N CYS A 142 -22.87 -8.73 -5.52
CA CYS A 142 -22.48 -7.60 -4.67
C CYS A 142 -23.73 -7.04 -3.99
N ILE A 143 -23.81 -7.15 -2.67
CA ILE A 143 -24.96 -6.73 -1.85
C ILE A 143 -24.72 -5.38 -1.14
N GLY A 144 -23.55 -4.77 -1.29
CA GLY A 144 -23.29 -3.40 -0.86
C GLY A 144 -21.81 -3.04 -0.81
N ASP A 145 -21.50 -1.80 -0.43
CA ASP A 145 -20.13 -1.30 -0.23
C ASP A 145 -19.74 -1.28 1.25
N PHE A 146 -18.55 -0.75 1.56
CA PHE A 146 -18.00 -0.74 2.91
C PHE A 146 -18.84 0.01 3.96
N ARG A 147 -19.81 0.84 3.55
CA ARG A 147 -20.73 1.55 4.45
C ARG A 147 -21.87 0.66 4.95
N THR A 148 -22.10 -0.46 4.27
CA THR A 148 -23.26 -1.37 4.46
C THR A 148 -22.91 -2.64 5.24
N HIS A 149 -21.64 -2.81 5.64
CA HIS A 149 -21.18 -3.96 6.39
C HIS A 149 -20.39 -3.55 7.65
N GLN A 150 -20.16 -4.49 8.57
CA GLN A 150 -19.51 -4.21 9.86
C GLN A 150 -17.98 -4.23 9.83
N GLY A 151 -17.38 -4.71 8.74
CA GLY A 151 -15.92 -4.71 8.57
C GLY A 151 -15.38 -3.34 8.20
N ASN A 152 -14.14 -3.06 8.58
CA ASN A 152 -13.37 -1.93 8.06
C ASN A 152 -12.31 -2.49 7.08
N PRO A 153 -12.38 -2.17 5.78
CA PRO A 153 -11.43 -2.65 4.79
C PRO A 153 -10.18 -1.76 4.71
N GLY A 154 -9.07 -2.35 4.24
CA GLY A 154 -7.82 -1.63 3.93
C GLY A 154 -7.36 -0.69 5.04
N LEU A 155 -7.13 0.58 4.67
CA LEU A 155 -6.65 1.63 5.57
C LEU A 155 -7.74 2.28 6.43
N LEU A 156 -9.01 1.87 6.30
CA LEU A 156 -10.05 2.23 7.28
C LEU A 156 -9.79 1.55 8.64
N ARG A 157 -8.93 0.53 8.69
CA ARG A 157 -8.43 -0.03 9.96
C ARG A 157 -7.17 0.68 10.43
N SER A 158 -7.22 1.18 11.66
CA SER A 158 -6.07 1.81 12.32
C SER A 158 -4.86 0.87 12.42
N ASP A 159 -5.06 -0.43 12.67
CA ASP A 159 -3.94 -1.38 12.77
C ASP A 159 -3.19 -1.54 11.43
N SER A 160 -3.91 -1.50 10.31
CA SER A 160 -3.33 -1.62 8.96
C SER A 160 -2.50 -0.38 8.61
N MET A 161 -2.98 0.81 8.98
CA MET A 161 -2.23 2.07 8.87
C MET A 161 -0.94 2.02 9.72
N LEU A 162 -1.07 1.65 11.00
CA LEU A 162 0.07 1.60 11.93
C LEU A 162 1.13 0.58 11.51
N LYS A 163 0.73 -0.59 10.97
CA LYS A 163 1.67 -1.58 10.42
C LYS A 163 2.47 -1.03 9.24
N ALA A 164 1.81 -0.33 8.31
CA ALA A 164 2.50 0.27 7.16
C ALA A 164 3.51 1.34 7.60
N ILE A 165 3.12 2.20 8.56
CA ILE A 165 4.01 3.21 9.15
C ILE A 165 5.17 2.54 9.87
N GLY A 166 4.90 1.55 10.74
CA GLY A 166 5.91 0.86 11.53
C GLY A 166 6.96 0.17 10.66
N LYS A 167 6.53 -0.57 9.63
CA LYS A 167 7.45 -1.23 8.69
C LYS A 167 8.30 -0.20 7.93
N SER A 168 7.71 0.91 7.51
CA SER A 168 8.44 1.98 6.83
C SER A 168 9.47 2.64 7.74
N ILE A 169 9.14 2.90 9.00
CA ILE A 169 10.09 3.41 10.00
C ILE A 169 11.25 2.43 10.20
N ASN A 170 10.97 1.13 10.38
CA ASN A 170 12.02 0.12 10.54
C ASN A 170 13.00 0.13 9.36
N ILE A 171 12.49 0.17 8.12
CA ILE A 171 13.34 0.29 6.92
C ILE A 171 14.16 1.60 6.94
N ARG A 172 13.57 2.73 7.35
CA ARG A 172 14.26 4.02 7.39
C ARG A 172 15.40 4.07 8.40
N VAL A 173 15.24 3.43 9.56
CA VAL A 173 16.22 3.49 10.66
C VAL A 173 17.25 2.35 10.60
N SER A 174 17.04 1.33 9.77
CA SER A 174 17.93 0.17 9.69
C SER A 174 19.28 0.47 9.04
N SER A 175 19.31 1.34 8.02
CA SER A 175 20.54 1.67 7.30
C SER A 175 20.42 2.95 6.49
N ASP A 176 21.54 3.67 6.36
CA ASP A 176 21.68 4.79 5.43
C ASP A 176 21.41 4.40 3.97
N LYS A 177 21.56 3.12 3.63
CA LYS A 177 21.24 2.60 2.30
C LYS A 177 19.76 2.76 1.95
N ALA A 178 18.87 2.78 2.94
CA ALA A 178 17.43 3.00 2.73
C ALA A 178 17.08 4.47 2.47
N SER A 179 17.99 5.42 2.73
CA SER A 179 17.67 6.86 2.71
C SER A 179 17.23 7.37 1.33
N LYS A 180 17.71 6.74 0.26
CA LYS A 180 17.40 7.12 -1.12
C LYS A 180 16.19 6.37 -1.70
N ILE A 181 15.73 5.32 -1.04
CA ILE A 181 14.66 4.46 -1.56
C ILE A 181 13.32 5.08 -1.13
N PRO A 182 12.47 5.55 -2.05
CA PRO A 182 11.12 5.98 -1.70
C PRO A 182 10.30 4.78 -1.22
N ILE A 183 9.38 5.03 -0.28
CA ILE A 183 8.42 4.03 0.21
C ILE A 183 7.03 4.58 -0.05
N ILE A 184 6.14 3.79 -0.64
CA ILE A 184 4.72 4.14 -0.81
C ILE A 184 3.83 3.04 -0.23
N VAL A 185 2.61 3.41 0.14
CA VAL A 185 1.59 2.46 0.58
C VAL A 185 0.46 2.47 -0.44
N ILE A 186 0.10 1.31 -0.99
CA ILE A 186 -1.04 1.19 -1.89
C ILE A 186 -2.23 0.56 -1.17
N THR A 187 -3.40 1.17 -1.35
CA THR A 187 -4.67 0.72 -0.80
C THR A 187 -5.77 0.77 -1.86
N ASN A 188 -6.98 0.37 -1.50
CA ASN A 188 -8.17 0.42 -2.35
C ASN A 188 -9.39 1.01 -1.62
N THR A 189 -9.15 1.71 -0.52
CA THR A 189 -10.17 2.37 0.29
C THR A 189 -9.86 3.86 0.47
N PRO A 190 -10.86 4.67 0.84
CA PRO A 190 -10.64 5.95 1.49
C PRO A 190 -9.89 5.79 2.82
N ILE A 191 -9.43 6.91 3.38
CA ILE A 191 -8.95 7.01 4.76
C ILE A 191 -9.92 7.85 5.59
N THR A 192 -9.92 7.69 6.92
CA THR A 192 -10.76 8.52 7.79
C THR A 192 -10.17 9.93 7.93
N ASN A 193 -11.02 10.92 8.17
CA ASN A 193 -10.63 12.32 8.38
C ASN A 193 -9.55 12.51 9.45
N SER A 194 -9.58 11.71 10.52
CA SER A 194 -8.56 11.68 11.58
C SER A 194 -7.15 11.33 11.09
N TYR A 195 -7.00 10.76 9.90
CA TYR A 195 -5.71 10.43 9.29
C TYR A 195 -5.23 11.47 8.27
N TYR A 196 -6.03 12.47 7.88
CA TYR A 196 -5.68 13.39 6.79
C TYR A 196 -4.40 14.16 7.10
N GLU A 197 -4.34 14.82 8.25
CA GLU A 197 -3.14 15.53 8.69
C GLU A 197 -1.96 14.57 8.93
N LYS A 198 -2.26 13.37 9.44
CA LYS A 198 -1.22 12.37 9.75
C LYS A 198 -0.49 11.89 8.50
N VAL A 199 -1.20 11.57 7.41
CA VAL A 199 -0.56 11.12 6.17
C VAL A 199 0.26 12.24 5.51
N ASP A 200 -0.20 13.49 5.62
CA ASP A 200 0.53 14.66 5.14
C ASP A 200 1.82 14.88 5.94
N ASN A 201 1.74 14.78 7.27
CA ASN A 201 2.91 14.89 8.15
C ASN A 201 3.93 13.75 7.92
N ILE A 202 3.45 12.51 7.70
CA ILE A 202 4.32 11.36 7.38
C ILE A 202 5.08 11.58 6.08
N LYS A 203 4.40 12.10 5.05
CA LYS A 203 5.02 12.43 3.77
C LYS A 203 6.02 13.58 3.90
N LYS A 204 5.65 14.64 4.61
CA LYS A 204 6.54 15.77 4.90
C LYS A 204 7.80 15.33 5.65
N ALA A 205 7.68 14.38 6.58
CA ALA A 205 8.80 13.80 7.29
C ALA A 205 9.65 12.85 6.42
N GLY A 206 9.20 12.48 5.22
CA GLY A 206 9.92 11.59 4.30
C GLY A 206 9.84 10.10 4.65
N VAL A 207 9.00 9.72 5.63
CA VAL A 207 8.88 8.32 6.07
C VAL A 207 8.18 7.48 4.99
N ILE A 208 7.05 7.98 4.45
CA ILE A 208 6.29 7.37 3.34
C ILE A 208 5.92 8.48 2.36
N GLN A 209 6.20 8.30 1.08
CA GLN A 209 6.04 9.34 0.05
C GLN A 209 4.61 9.47 -0.48
N GLY A 210 3.74 8.54 -0.10
CA GLY A 210 2.30 8.67 -0.31
C GLY A 210 1.52 7.40 0.03
N PHE A 211 0.26 7.61 0.39
CA PHE A 211 -0.77 6.59 0.53
C PHE A 211 -1.70 6.67 -0.67
N PHE A 212 -1.64 5.68 -1.54
CA PHE A 212 -2.29 5.73 -2.84
C PHE A 212 -3.44 4.74 -2.93
N SER A 213 -4.66 5.24 -3.13
CA SER A 213 -5.81 4.39 -3.44
C SER A 213 -5.89 4.13 -4.94
N VAL A 214 -5.91 2.87 -5.34
CA VAL A 214 -6.07 2.42 -6.73
C VAL A 214 -7.51 2.00 -7.05
N ASN A 215 -8.47 2.43 -6.24
CA ASN A 215 -9.89 2.19 -6.47
C ASN A 215 -10.58 3.52 -6.82
N PRO A 216 -10.91 3.77 -8.09
CA PRO A 216 -11.55 5.02 -8.52
C PRO A 216 -12.93 5.24 -7.91
N LYS A 217 -13.67 4.15 -7.66
CA LYS A 217 -15.08 4.17 -7.23
C LYS A 217 -15.30 3.22 -6.05
N PRO A 218 -14.76 3.52 -4.86
CA PRO A 218 -14.86 2.64 -3.70
C PRO A 218 -16.26 2.60 -3.07
N MET A 219 -17.18 3.49 -3.49
CA MET A 219 -18.55 3.58 -3.00
C MET A 219 -19.56 3.48 -4.15
N ASP A 220 -20.72 2.90 -3.84
CA ASP A 220 -21.85 2.88 -4.75
C ASP A 220 -22.60 4.22 -4.72
N GLY A 221 -23.11 4.65 -5.88
CA GLY A 221 -23.83 5.92 -6.04
C GLY A 221 -22.93 7.14 -6.20
N LEU A 222 -23.26 8.25 -5.52
CA LEU A 222 -22.45 9.47 -5.52
C LEU A 222 -21.17 9.23 -4.70
N ASP A 223 -20.03 9.11 -5.39
CA ASP A 223 -18.75 8.97 -4.73
C ASP A 223 -18.24 10.33 -4.22
N ASN A 224 -18.40 10.55 -2.92
CA ASN A 224 -17.85 11.69 -2.19
C ASN A 224 -16.54 11.36 -1.46
N SER A 225 -15.85 10.28 -1.85
CA SER A 225 -14.55 9.94 -1.24
C SER A 225 -13.51 11.00 -1.57
N LEU A 226 -12.60 11.20 -0.61
CA LEU A 226 -11.49 12.13 -0.75
C LEU A 226 -10.65 11.78 -1.99
N LYS A 227 -10.44 12.75 -2.89
CA LYS A 227 -9.49 12.61 -4.00
C LYS A 227 -8.04 12.71 -3.52
N GLN A 228 -7.73 13.68 -2.67
CA GLN A 228 -6.41 13.89 -2.10
C GLN A 228 -6.50 14.71 -0.81
N THR A 229 -5.54 14.54 0.08
CA THR A 229 -5.32 15.49 1.20
C THR A 229 -4.60 16.75 0.70
N GLU A 230 -4.58 17.80 1.51
CA GLU A 230 -3.96 19.09 1.17
C GLU A 230 -2.45 18.95 0.91
N GLY A 231 -1.72 18.24 1.78
CA GLY A 231 -0.31 17.92 1.60
C GLY A 231 -0.03 16.78 0.61
N LYS A 232 -1.08 16.24 -0.02
CA LYS A 232 -1.03 15.11 -0.96
C LYS A 232 -0.32 13.88 -0.35
N GLY A 233 -0.42 13.70 0.96
CA GLY A 233 -0.03 12.50 1.69
C GLY A 233 -0.91 11.30 1.32
N TYR A 234 -2.18 11.55 1.02
CA TYR A 234 -3.08 10.58 0.40
C TYR A 234 -3.53 11.04 -0.99
N TYR A 235 -3.69 10.10 -1.92
CA TYR A 235 -4.21 10.35 -3.27
C TYR A 235 -5.01 9.14 -3.79
N LYS A 236 -6.20 9.37 -4.36
CA LYS A 236 -7.00 8.36 -5.06
C LYS A 236 -6.81 8.50 -6.56
N PHE A 237 -6.36 7.45 -7.24
CA PHE A 237 -6.18 7.45 -8.68
C PHE A 237 -7.46 7.07 -9.41
N ASP A 238 -7.84 7.87 -10.41
CA ASP A 238 -9.04 7.60 -11.22
C ASP A 238 -8.71 6.89 -12.54
N SER A 239 -7.43 6.86 -12.93
CA SER A 239 -6.98 6.19 -14.14
C SER A 239 -5.55 5.64 -14.05
N PHE A 240 -5.25 4.68 -14.92
CA PHE A 240 -3.89 4.13 -15.07
C PHE A 240 -2.85 5.21 -15.41
N ASN A 241 -3.23 6.24 -16.17
CA ASN A 241 -2.32 7.30 -16.56
C ASN A 241 -1.90 8.18 -15.37
N GLU A 242 -2.81 8.45 -14.43
CA GLU A 242 -2.47 9.22 -13.22
C GLU A 242 -1.43 8.48 -12.36
N ILE A 243 -1.66 7.19 -12.08
CA ILE A 243 -0.71 6.40 -11.30
C ILE A 243 0.63 6.26 -12.03
N ARG A 244 0.61 6.01 -13.35
CA ARG A 244 1.83 5.94 -14.16
C ARG A 244 2.64 7.23 -14.07
N GLY A 245 1.99 8.39 -14.18
CA GLY A 245 2.64 9.70 -14.05
C GLY A 245 3.27 9.89 -12.67
N TYR A 246 2.54 9.54 -11.62
CA TYR A 246 3.02 9.64 -10.24
C TYR A 246 4.23 8.72 -9.96
N ILE A 247 4.14 7.44 -10.34
CA ILE A 247 5.25 6.48 -10.16
C ILE A 247 6.48 6.92 -10.95
N ASN A 248 6.31 7.38 -12.19
CA ASN A 248 7.42 7.91 -12.98
C ASN A 248 8.08 9.13 -12.33
N SER A 249 7.28 10.05 -11.78
CA SER A 249 7.79 11.22 -11.05
C SER A 249 8.58 10.83 -9.80
N ILE A 250 8.14 9.81 -9.06
CA ILE A 250 8.86 9.31 -7.88
C ILE A 250 10.18 8.67 -8.29
N LEU A 251 10.18 7.82 -9.32
CA LEU A 251 11.38 7.13 -9.81
C LEU A 251 12.43 8.07 -10.41
N GLN A 252 12.03 9.25 -10.87
CA GLN A 252 12.94 10.29 -11.39
C GLN A 252 13.42 11.26 -10.31
N SER A 253 12.88 11.18 -9.10
CA SER A 253 13.21 12.12 -8.03
C SER A 253 14.48 11.70 -7.29
N GLU A 254 15.44 12.61 -7.20
CA GLU A 254 16.64 12.44 -6.36
C GLU A 254 16.33 12.93 -4.94
N ILE A 255 15.78 12.03 -4.12
CA ILE A 255 15.39 12.33 -2.74
C ILE A 255 16.34 11.65 -1.74
N ASN A 256 16.53 12.30 -0.58
CA ASN A 256 17.25 11.74 0.55
C ASN A 256 16.44 11.92 1.83
N PHE A 257 16.13 10.82 2.49
CA PHE A 257 15.61 10.83 3.86
C PHE A 257 16.76 11.06 4.85
N PHE A 258 16.51 11.91 5.84
CA PHE A 258 17.38 12.11 7.00
C PHE A 258 16.53 12.32 8.24
N SER A 259 17.00 11.83 9.38
CA SER A 259 16.33 11.97 10.67
C SER A 259 17.33 11.92 11.81
N GLY A 260 17.05 12.63 12.90
CA GLY A 260 17.86 12.61 14.10
C GLY A 260 17.36 13.64 15.12
N MET A 261 17.73 13.47 16.38
CA MET A 261 17.46 14.45 17.44
C MET A 261 18.76 15.18 17.76
N LYS A 262 18.78 16.50 17.53
CA LYS A 262 19.92 17.39 17.80
C LYS A 262 19.41 18.68 18.40
N ASN A 263 20.22 19.32 19.24
CA ASN A 263 19.87 20.64 19.75
C ASN A 263 20.11 21.72 18.68
N LYS A 264 19.58 22.92 18.91
CA LYS A 264 19.66 24.03 17.94
C LYS A 264 21.10 24.48 17.67
N GLU A 265 21.97 24.42 18.67
CA GLU A 265 23.38 24.81 18.53
C GLU A 265 24.14 23.84 17.63
N GLU A 266 23.94 22.53 17.82
CA GLU A 266 24.53 21.50 16.97
C GLU A 266 24.07 21.61 15.52
N ILE A 267 22.76 21.82 15.30
CA ILE A 267 22.21 22.05 13.95
C ILE A 267 22.86 23.29 13.32
N GLY A 268 23.01 24.38 14.08
CA GLY A 268 23.68 25.60 13.63
C GLY A 268 25.12 25.35 13.19
N ARG A 269 25.91 24.61 13.99
CA ARG A 269 27.29 24.24 13.66
C ARG A 269 27.37 23.37 12.40
N ILE A 270 26.45 22.42 12.23
CA ILE A 270 26.38 21.58 11.03
C ILE A 270 26.14 22.44 9.79
N ILE A 271 25.20 23.38 9.85
CA ILE A 271 24.90 24.30 8.75
C ILE A 271 26.13 25.15 8.42
N GLU A 272 26.82 25.68 9.43
CA GLU A 272 28.03 26.50 9.23
C GLU A 272 29.14 25.71 8.53
N ILE A 273 29.42 24.47 8.96
CA ILE A 273 30.44 23.61 8.36
C ILE A 273 30.05 23.26 6.92
N ALA A 274 28.80 22.80 6.70
CA ALA A 274 28.32 22.41 5.38
C ALA A 274 28.36 23.58 4.39
N ASN A 275 28.07 24.81 4.84
CA ASN A 275 28.04 26.00 3.99
C ASN A 275 29.42 26.44 3.46
N LYS A 276 30.52 25.85 3.96
CA LYS A 276 31.88 26.09 3.47
C LYS A 276 32.16 25.42 2.11
N GLU A 277 31.32 24.49 1.68
CA GLU A 277 31.46 23.81 0.39
C GLU A 277 31.14 24.72 -0.81
N ASP A 278 31.74 24.44 -1.96
CA ASP A 278 31.74 25.34 -3.12
C ASP A 278 30.43 25.36 -3.92
N SER A 279 29.56 24.37 -3.75
CA SER A 279 28.30 24.26 -4.51
C SER A 279 27.15 23.81 -3.63
N TYR A 280 25.90 24.13 -3.99
CA TYR A 280 24.72 23.71 -3.22
C TYR A 280 24.61 22.19 -3.07
N GLU A 281 24.98 21.44 -4.10
CA GLU A 281 25.00 19.97 -4.06
C GLU A 281 25.99 19.48 -3.00
N LYS A 282 27.25 19.93 -3.06
CA LYS A 282 28.28 19.58 -2.06
C LYS A 282 27.89 20.04 -0.64
N LYS A 283 27.27 21.22 -0.50
CA LYS A 283 26.70 21.70 0.78
C LYS A 283 25.65 20.70 1.30
N GLY A 284 24.76 20.22 0.44
CA GLY A 284 23.76 19.20 0.77
C GLY A 284 24.39 17.87 1.21
N GLU A 285 25.38 17.38 0.46
CA GLU A 285 26.10 16.14 0.80
C GLU A 285 26.84 16.26 2.14
N ALA A 286 27.55 17.37 2.37
CA ALA A 286 28.22 17.66 3.62
C ALA A 286 27.23 17.72 4.79
N PHE A 287 26.09 18.41 4.61
CA PHE A 287 25.03 18.47 5.60
C PHE A 287 24.49 17.08 5.93
N LEU A 288 24.15 16.28 4.92
CA LEU A 288 23.63 14.91 5.11
C LEU A 288 24.63 14.01 5.83
N LYS A 289 25.92 14.14 5.53
CA LYS A 289 26.98 13.39 6.22
C LYS A 289 27.12 13.79 7.69
N LEU A 290 26.95 15.08 8.00
CA LEU A 290 27.10 15.63 9.34
C LEU A 290 25.86 15.41 10.21
N ILE A 291 24.65 15.51 9.66
CA ILE A 291 23.39 15.34 10.42
C ILE A 291 23.18 13.91 10.91
N LYS A 292 23.81 12.93 10.24
CA LYS A 292 23.75 11.50 10.56
C LYS A 292 24.77 11.04 11.61
N ARG A 293 25.78 11.86 11.91
CA ARG A 293 26.76 11.61 12.99
C ARG A 293 26.16 11.98 14.33
#